data_AF-F2SLF1-F1
#
_entry.id   AF-F2SLF1-F1
#
_cell.length_a   1.000
_cell.length_b   1.000
_cell.length_c   1.000
_cell.angle_alpha   90.00
_cell.angle_beta   90.00
_cell.angle_gamma   90.00
#
_symmetry.space_group_name_H-M   'P 1'
#
loop_
_entity.id
_entity.type
_entity.pdbx_description
1 polymer ?
#
loop_
_entity_poly.entity_id
_entity_poly.type
_entity_poly.pdbx_seq_one_letter_code
_entity_poly.pdbx_strand_id
1 'polypeptide(L)'
;MEQAQMIVGNIQGAKVEMVKHDWMQPSIRAIIPGKSEKIVAVGAHQDSINGNNPQGKAPGADDNGSGSMTILEALMVLVSDQKIAGGEAANTLEFHWYAGEEEGLLGSQDIFQQYSQEGKEVVAMLNQDMTGYGETMGVITDNSDPKLTKFTKMILDTVCLSILIFMV
;
A
#
# COMPACT_ATOMS: atom_id res chain seq x y z
N MET A 1 8.39 -5.99 -8.39
CA MET A 1 8.20 -7.37 -7.87
C MET A 1 9.50 -7.92 -7.29
N GLU A 2 10.61 -7.92 -8.03
CA GLU A 2 11.89 -8.50 -7.58
C GLU A 2 12.36 -7.95 -6.22
N GLN A 3 12.26 -6.63 -6.01
CA GLN A 3 12.62 -6.01 -4.73
C GLN A 3 11.79 -6.55 -3.55
N ALA A 4 10.46 -6.57 -3.69
CA ALA A 4 9.58 -7.14 -2.66
C ALA A 4 9.89 -8.64 -2.43
N GLN A 5 10.19 -9.39 -3.49
CA GLN A 5 10.54 -10.81 -3.39
C GLN A 5 11.86 -11.04 -2.65
N MET A 6 12.86 -10.17 -2.85
CA MET A 6 14.11 -10.20 -2.10
C MET A 6 13.88 -9.91 -0.61
N ILE A 7 12.96 -8.98 -0.29
CA ILE A 7 12.65 -8.60 1.08
C ILE A 7 11.96 -9.74 1.84
N VAL A 8 10.93 -10.36 1.25
CA VAL A 8 10.12 -11.37 1.96
C VAL A 8 10.58 -12.81 1.74
N GLY A 9 11.53 -13.07 0.84
CA GLY A 9 11.88 -14.41 0.37
C GLY A 9 12.39 -15.39 1.44
N ASN A 10 12.87 -14.89 2.58
CA ASN A 10 13.33 -15.71 3.70
C ASN A 10 12.28 -15.91 4.80
N ILE A 11 11.09 -15.33 4.65
CA ILE A 11 10.01 -15.42 5.63
C ILE A 11 9.14 -16.62 5.28
N GLN A 12 8.96 -17.51 6.26
CA GLN A 12 8.18 -18.72 6.06
C GLN A 12 6.74 -18.39 5.67
N GLY A 13 6.29 -18.93 4.54
CA GLY A 13 4.92 -18.74 4.03
C GLY A 13 4.66 -17.40 3.37
N ALA A 14 5.60 -16.45 3.42
CA ALA A 14 5.46 -15.20 2.68
C ALA A 14 5.64 -15.43 1.18
N LYS A 15 4.93 -14.64 0.37
CA LYS A 15 5.01 -14.71 -1.09
C LYS A 15 4.79 -13.35 -1.74
N VAL A 16 5.31 -13.18 -2.95
CA VAL A 16 4.99 -12.05 -3.81
C VAL A 16 4.39 -12.58 -5.10
N GLU A 17 3.29 -11.99 -5.53
CA GLU A 17 2.59 -12.38 -6.75
C GLU A 17 2.22 -11.18 -7.62
N MET A 18 2.20 -11.41 -8.92
CA MET A 18 1.57 -10.49 -9.88
C MET A 18 0.08 -10.81 -9.92
N VAL A 19 -0.75 -9.84 -9.58
CA VAL A 19 -2.19 -9.91 -9.78
C VAL A 19 -2.48 -9.53 -11.21
N LYS A 20 -3.05 -10.47 -11.97
CA LYS A 20 -3.42 -10.25 -13.37
C LYS A 20 -4.78 -9.57 -13.44
N HIS A 21 -4.91 -8.69 -14.42
CA HIS A 21 -6.14 -7.98 -14.74
C HIS A 21 -6.50 -8.19 -16.22
N ASP A 22 -7.60 -7.61 -16.67
CA ASP A 22 -8.01 -7.62 -18.08
C ASP A 22 -7.16 -6.70 -18.98
N TRP A 23 -6.22 -5.95 -18.39
CA TRP A 23 -5.22 -5.14 -19.09
C TRP A 23 -3.79 -5.62 -18.84
N MET A 24 -2.82 -5.05 -19.56
CA MET A 24 -1.45 -5.59 -19.62
C MET A 24 -0.64 -5.42 -18.32
N GLN A 25 -0.75 -4.28 -17.64
CA GLN A 25 0.05 -4.00 -16.45
C GLN A 25 -0.57 -4.76 -15.25
N PRO A 26 0.16 -5.69 -14.61
CA PRO A 26 -0.33 -6.38 -13.43
C PRO A 26 -0.14 -5.50 -12.18
N SER A 27 -1.02 -5.63 -11.19
CA SER A 27 -0.70 -5.17 -9.83
C SER A 27 0.28 -6.15 -9.16
N ILE A 28 0.95 -5.71 -8.10
CA ILE A 28 1.87 -6.56 -7.32
C ILE A 28 1.34 -6.66 -5.91
N ARG A 29 1.34 -7.87 -5.34
CA ARG A 29 0.93 -8.13 -3.96
C ARG A 29 1.98 -8.95 -3.24
N ALA A 30 2.53 -8.41 -2.16
CA ALA A 30 3.35 -9.15 -1.20
C ALA A 30 2.49 -9.53 0.01
N ILE A 31 2.56 -10.80 0.43
CA ILE A 31 1.74 -11.37 1.49
C ILE A 31 2.66 -11.93 2.57
N ILE A 32 2.45 -11.52 3.80
CA ILE A 32 3.09 -12.06 5.00
C ILE A 32 1.99 -12.70 5.86
N PRO A 33 1.98 -14.03 6.01
CA PRO A 33 0.96 -14.70 6.80
C PRO A 33 0.95 -14.26 8.26
N GLY A 34 -0.24 -14.06 8.80
CA GLY A 34 -0.45 -13.89 10.24
C GLY A 34 -1.09 -15.12 10.88
N LYS A 35 -1.46 -14.99 12.15
CA LYS A 35 -2.22 -15.99 12.92
C LYS A 35 -3.68 -16.11 12.47
N SER A 36 -4.19 -15.11 11.74
CA SER A 36 -5.53 -15.05 11.19
C SER A 36 -5.48 -14.68 9.72
N GLU A 37 -6.43 -15.21 8.94
CA GLU A 37 -6.65 -14.86 7.53
C GLU A 37 -7.26 -13.46 7.33
N LYS A 38 -7.60 -12.74 8.40
CA LYS A 38 -7.98 -11.31 8.33
C LYS A 38 -6.81 -10.52 7.75
N ILE A 39 -7.12 -9.54 6.91
CA ILE A 39 -6.12 -8.80 6.13
C ILE A 39 -5.97 -7.38 6.66
N VAL A 40 -4.72 -6.99 6.94
CA VAL A 40 -4.30 -5.58 7.04
C VAL A 40 -3.51 -5.25 5.79
N ALA A 41 -4.05 -4.35 4.97
CA ALA A 41 -3.45 -3.96 3.70
C ALA A 41 -2.75 -2.60 3.79
N VAL A 42 -1.62 -2.47 3.10
CA VAL A 42 -0.93 -1.21 2.83
C VAL A 42 -0.74 -1.11 1.32
N GLY A 43 -1.09 0.01 0.72
CA GLY A 43 -1.12 0.17 -0.74
C GLY A 43 -0.51 1.47 -1.24
N ALA A 44 -0.05 1.43 -2.48
CA ALA A 44 0.30 2.57 -3.33
C ALA A 44 0.03 2.15 -4.78
N HIS A 45 -0.08 3.08 -5.73
CA HIS A 45 -0.11 2.71 -7.15
C HIS A 45 1.29 2.83 -7.78
N GLN A 46 1.53 2.04 -8.83
CA GLN A 46 2.83 1.94 -9.51
C GLN A 46 2.82 2.48 -10.94
N ASP A 47 1.66 2.82 -11.47
CA ASP A 47 1.53 3.53 -12.74
C ASP A 47 1.78 5.03 -12.58
N SER A 48 1.98 5.68 -13.72
CA SER A 48 2.04 7.14 -13.84
C SER A 48 1.49 7.51 -15.22
N ILE A 49 0.95 8.71 -15.36
CA ILE A 49 0.34 9.16 -16.62
C ILE A 49 1.17 10.24 -17.32
N ASN A 50 1.18 10.21 -18.65
CA ASN A 50 1.78 11.25 -19.51
C ASN A 50 0.70 12.15 -20.17
N GLY A 51 -0.46 12.28 -19.53
CA GLY A 51 -1.64 12.96 -20.04
C GLY A 51 -2.09 12.37 -21.39
N ASN A 52 -2.40 13.24 -22.35
CA ASN A 52 -2.88 12.83 -23.68
C ASN A 52 -1.77 12.46 -24.67
N ASN A 53 -0.50 12.40 -24.25
CA ASN A 53 0.62 12.11 -25.13
C ASN A 53 1.23 10.75 -24.77
N PRO A 54 0.89 9.66 -25.47
CA PRO A 54 1.42 8.33 -25.17
C PRO A 54 2.95 8.21 -25.32
N GLN A 55 3.60 9.14 -26.02
CA GLN A 55 5.06 9.23 -26.15
C GLN A 55 5.67 10.25 -25.16
N GLY A 56 4.86 10.86 -24.31
CA GLY A 56 5.28 11.80 -23.28
C GLY A 56 6.02 11.10 -22.14
N LYS A 57 6.84 11.86 -21.42
CA LYS A 57 7.54 11.38 -20.24
C LYS A 57 6.61 11.47 -19.03
N ALA A 58 6.46 10.37 -18.32
CA ALA A 58 5.81 10.30 -17.00
C ALA A 58 6.85 9.78 -16.00
N PRO A 59 7.67 10.66 -15.39
CA PRO A 59 8.64 10.21 -14.39
C PRO A 59 7.99 9.73 -13.09
N GLY A 60 6.77 10.19 -12.78
CA GLY A 60 5.93 9.70 -11.68
C GLY A 60 6.62 9.69 -10.31
N ALA A 61 7.50 10.66 -10.05
CA ALA A 61 8.40 10.59 -8.90
C ALA A 61 7.67 10.74 -7.57
N ASP A 62 6.79 11.74 -7.45
CA ASP A 62 5.94 11.91 -6.27
C ASP A 62 4.65 11.10 -6.40
N ASP A 63 4.04 11.15 -7.60
CA ASP A 63 2.79 10.49 -7.97
C ASP A 63 3.07 9.30 -8.94
N ASN A 64 3.14 8.06 -8.47
CA ASN A 64 3.21 7.67 -7.05
C ASN A 64 4.45 6.81 -6.73
N GLY A 65 5.57 7.19 -7.35
CA GLY A 65 6.88 6.62 -7.04
C GLY A 65 7.27 6.80 -5.58
N SER A 66 6.88 7.91 -4.95
CA SER A 66 7.17 8.18 -3.54
C SER A 66 6.42 7.21 -2.63
N GLY A 67 5.10 7.06 -2.77
CA GLY A 67 4.29 6.13 -1.97
C GLY A 67 4.71 4.69 -2.20
N SER A 68 5.00 4.33 -3.46
CA SER A 68 5.56 3.02 -3.83
C SER A 68 6.84 2.67 -3.06
N MET A 69 7.76 3.63 -2.89
CA MET A 69 9.00 3.43 -2.14
C MET A 69 8.78 3.49 -0.63
N THR A 70 7.88 4.35 -0.15
CA THR A 70 7.49 4.43 1.27
C THR A 70 6.98 3.08 1.76
N ILE A 71 6.08 2.42 1.02
CA ILE A 71 5.54 1.12 1.42
C ILE A 71 6.56 -0.02 1.26
N LEU A 72 7.51 0.10 0.32
CA LEU A 72 8.60 -0.87 0.15
C LEU A 72 9.58 -0.82 1.33
N GLU A 73 9.94 0.37 1.78
CA GLU A 73 10.80 0.56 2.95
C GLU A 73 10.08 0.13 4.23
N ALA A 74 8.81 0.48 4.38
CA ALA A 74 7.99 0.01 5.49
C ALA A 74 7.93 -1.52 5.53
N LEU A 75 7.77 -2.19 4.38
CA LEU A 75 7.85 -3.65 4.28
C LEU A 75 9.21 -4.17 4.75
N MET A 76 10.32 -3.56 4.31
CA MET A 76 11.68 -3.95 4.69
C MET A 76 11.90 -3.87 6.21
N VAL A 77 11.53 -2.73 6.82
CA VAL A 77 11.66 -2.53 8.27
C VAL A 77 10.76 -3.49 9.03
N LEU A 78 9.52 -3.67 8.58
CA LEU A 78 8.54 -4.53 9.24
C LEU A 78 8.99 -5.99 9.32
N VAL A 79 9.54 -6.53 8.22
CA VAL A 79 10.00 -7.93 8.21
C VAL A 79 11.33 -8.16 8.91
N SER A 80 12.05 -7.08 9.26
CA SER A 80 13.24 -7.19 10.10
C SER A 80 12.91 -7.50 11.56
N ASP A 81 11.66 -7.27 11.98
CA ASP A 81 11.17 -7.66 13.30
C ASP A 81 11.02 -9.19 13.39
N GLN A 82 11.67 -9.79 14.39
CA GLN A 82 11.72 -11.24 14.57
C GLN A 82 10.35 -11.88 14.84
N LYS A 83 9.41 -11.14 15.44
CA LYS A 83 8.06 -11.65 15.70
C LYS A 83 7.27 -11.68 14.39
N ILE A 84 7.39 -10.65 13.56
CA ILE A 84 6.75 -10.64 12.24
C ILE A 84 7.35 -11.75 11.36
N ALA A 85 8.67 -11.82 11.26
CA ALA A 85 9.36 -12.88 10.50
C ALA A 85 9.07 -14.28 11.04
N GLY A 86 8.82 -14.41 12.35
CA GLY A 86 8.42 -15.65 13.02
C GLY A 86 6.93 -16.01 12.91
N GLY A 87 6.14 -15.24 12.15
CA GLY A 87 4.70 -15.52 11.93
C GLY A 87 3.81 -15.15 13.12
N GLU A 88 4.25 -14.25 14.00
CA GLU A 88 3.48 -13.85 15.18
C GLU A 88 2.49 -12.72 14.93
N ALA A 89 2.48 -12.13 13.73
CA ALA A 89 1.51 -11.11 13.33
C ALA A 89 0.07 -11.59 13.56
N ALA A 90 -0.78 -10.73 14.12
CA ALA A 90 -2.15 -11.13 14.47
C ALA A 90 -3.01 -11.41 13.22
N ASN A 91 -2.81 -10.63 12.17
CA ASN A 91 -3.52 -10.67 10.90
C ASN A 91 -2.51 -10.89 9.77
N THR A 92 -2.96 -11.46 8.66
CA THR A 92 -2.19 -11.47 7.42
C THR A 92 -1.96 -10.04 6.95
N LEU A 93 -0.71 -9.74 6.59
CA LEU A 93 -0.29 -8.42 6.14
C LEU A 93 -0.09 -8.46 4.64
N GLU A 94 -0.70 -7.52 3.93
CA GLU A 94 -0.56 -7.43 2.48
C GLU A 94 -0.04 -6.05 2.06
N PHE A 95 0.97 -6.04 1.20
CA PHE A 95 1.51 -4.83 0.58
C PHE A 95 1.19 -4.85 -0.91
N HIS A 96 0.56 -3.79 -1.39
CA HIS A 96 -0.01 -3.72 -2.73
C HIS A 96 0.61 -2.57 -3.53
N TRP A 97 0.95 -2.87 -4.78
CA TRP A 97 1.29 -1.87 -5.80
C TRP A 97 0.28 -1.98 -6.95
N TYR A 98 -0.70 -1.07 -6.98
CA TYR A 98 -1.84 -1.13 -7.88
C TYR A 98 -1.48 -0.67 -9.30
N ALA A 99 -2.04 -1.35 -10.30
CA ALA A 99 -1.99 -0.95 -11.69
C ALA A 99 -3.23 -0.13 -12.09
N GLY A 100 -3.07 0.83 -13.00
CA GLY A 100 -4.18 1.57 -13.60
C GLY A 100 -4.97 2.44 -12.61
N GLU A 101 -4.31 3.03 -11.63
CA GLU A 101 -4.94 4.01 -10.73
C GLU A 101 -5.36 5.25 -11.52
N GLU A 102 -4.48 5.74 -12.38
CA GLU A 102 -4.63 7.01 -13.13
C GLU A 102 -5.73 6.92 -14.20
N GLU A 103 -6.15 5.70 -14.54
CA GLU A 103 -7.24 5.40 -15.47
C GLU A 103 -8.57 5.12 -14.74
N GLY A 104 -8.64 5.45 -13.43
CA GLY A 104 -9.84 5.34 -12.62
C GLY A 104 -9.82 4.18 -11.64
N LEU A 105 -8.74 4.03 -10.86
CA LEU A 105 -8.63 3.08 -9.75
C LEU A 105 -8.80 1.61 -10.16
N LEU A 106 -8.43 1.24 -11.39
CA LEU A 106 -8.83 -0.02 -12.00
C LEU A 106 -8.29 -1.24 -11.22
N GLY A 107 -7.00 -1.26 -10.90
CA GLY A 107 -6.37 -2.40 -10.24
C GLY A 107 -6.82 -2.60 -8.80
N SER A 108 -6.98 -1.52 -8.04
CA SER A 108 -7.46 -1.61 -6.66
C SER A 108 -8.93 -2.05 -6.62
N GLN A 109 -9.79 -1.50 -7.50
CA GLN A 109 -11.18 -1.92 -7.61
C GLN A 109 -11.32 -3.41 -7.95
N ASP A 110 -10.57 -3.91 -8.94
CA ASP A 110 -10.61 -5.31 -9.33
C ASP A 110 -10.21 -6.25 -8.17
N ILE A 111 -9.12 -5.93 -7.47
CA ILE A 111 -8.65 -6.69 -6.29
C ILE A 111 -9.71 -6.72 -5.18
N PHE A 112 -10.23 -5.56 -4.78
CA PHE A 112 -11.17 -5.50 -3.66
C PHE A 112 -12.56 -6.03 -4.04
N GLN A 113 -12.96 -5.96 -5.30
CA GLN A 113 -14.15 -6.63 -5.81
C GLN A 113 -13.98 -8.16 -5.73
N GLN A 114 -12.83 -8.69 -6.15
CA GLN A 114 -12.52 -10.11 -6.00
C GLN A 114 -12.51 -10.52 -4.52
N TYR A 115 -11.94 -9.71 -3.63
CA TYR A 115 -11.94 -10.00 -2.18
C TYR A 115 -13.35 -10.09 -1.63
N SER A 116 -14.23 -9.17 -2.04
CA SER A 116 -15.64 -9.21 -1.67
C SER A 116 -16.34 -10.47 -2.18
N GLN A 117 -16.04 -10.94 -3.38
CA GLN A 117 -16.63 -12.17 -3.96
C GLN A 117 -16.12 -13.44 -3.27
N GLU A 118 -14.84 -13.45 -2.89
CA GLU A 118 -14.18 -14.56 -2.19
C GLU A 118 -14.48 -14.58 -0.68
N GLY A 119 -15.14 -13.54 -0.16
CA GLY A 119 -15.45 -13.42 1.28
C GLY A 119 -14.22 -13.14 2.15
N LYS A 120 -13.18 -12.51 1.60
CA LYS A 120 -11.99 -12.10 2.35
C LYS A 120 -12.32 -10.94 3.28
N GLU A 121 -11.84 -11.01 4.52
CA GLU A 121 -12.07 -9.98 5.53
C GLU A 121 -10.88 -9.01 5.62
N VAL A 122 -11.03 -7.82 5.05
CA VAL A 122 -10.06 -6.73 5.19
C VAL A 122 -10.44 -5.88 6.39
N VAL A 123 -9.61 -5.90 7.43
CA VAL A 123 -9.90 -5.19 8.70
C VAL A 123 -9.34 -3.78 8.74
N ALA A 124 -8.34 -3.48 7.91
CA ALA A 124 -7.80 -2.14 7.70
C ALA A 124 -7.07 -2.08 6.35
N MET A 125 -7.13 -0.93 5.69
CA MET A 125 -6.34 -0.61 4.51
C MET A 125 -5.80 0.81 4.65
N LEU A 126 -4.49 0.97 4.47
CA LEU A 126 -3.81 2.27 4.45
C LEU A 126 -3.22 2.51 3.05
N ASN A 127 -3.66 3.57 2.38
CA ASN A 127 -3.07 4.00 1.11
C ASN A 127 -1.97 5.03 1.35
N GLN A 128 -0.89 4.99 0.57
CA GLN A 128 0.18 5.97 0.51
C GLN A 128 0.22 6.53 -0.90
N ASP A 129 -0.13 7.80 -1.03
CA ASP A 129 -0.18 8.51 -2.31
C ASP A 129 0.45 9.88 -2.16
N MET A 130 1.45 10.17 -3.00
CA MET A 130 2.20 11.44 -2.96
C MET A 130 2.79 11.74 -1.57
N THR A 131 3.79 10.95 -1.17
CA THR A 131 4.47 11.04 0.13
C THR A 131 5.83 11.76 0.07
N GLY A 132 6.25 12.23 -1.10
CA GLY A 132 7.59 12.75 -1.34
C GLY A 132 7.70 14.28 -1.40
N TYR A 133 6.58 15.01 -1.43
CA TYR A 133 6.57 16.47 -1.58
C TYR A 133 5.82 17.18 -0.45
N GLY A 134 6.41 18.27 0.06
CA GLY A 134 5.83 19.12 1.10
C GLY A 134 6.47 18.94 2.48
N GLU A 135 6.08 19.81 3.41
CA GLU A 135 6.59 19.82 4.79
C GLU A 135 5.55 19.31 5.81
N THR A 136 4.34 18.96 5.37
CA THR A 136 3.21 18.62 6.24
C THR A 136 2.57 17.30 5.83
N MET A 137 2.11 16.53 6.82
CA MET A 137 1.37 15.28 6.59
C MET A 137 -0.14 15.55 6.49
N GLY A 138 -0.75 15.11 5.40
CA GLY A 138 -2.21 15.12 5.21
C GLY A 138 -2.84 13.78 5.61
N VAL A 139 -4.03 13.83 6.21
CA VAL A 139 -4.89 12.64 6.37
C VAL A 139 -6.22 12.93 5.71
N ILE A 140 -6.48 12.25 4.60
CA ILE A 140 -7.71 12.36 3.81
C ILE A 140 -8.89 11.82 4.63
N THR A 141 -10.05 12.49 4.53
CA THR A 141 -11.21 12.18 5.38
C THR A 141 -12.46 11.77 4.62
N ASP A 142 -12.56 12.13 3.33
CA ASP A 142 -13.59 11.62 2.43
C ASP A 142 -13.23 10.22 1.93
N ASN A 143 -14.25 9.41 1.64
CA ASN A 143 -14.10 8.00 1.21
C ASN A 143 -13.21 7.14 2.16
N SER A 144 -13.14 7.51 3.44
CA SER A 144 -12.32 6.84 4.47
C SER A 144 -13.18 6.40 5.67
N ASP A 145 -12.75 5.36 6.38
CA ASP A 145 -13.39 4.97 7.65
C ASP A 145 -13.03 5.97 8.76
N PRO A 146 -14.01 6.63 9.41
CA PRO A 146 -13.73 7.65 10.41
C PRO A 146 -12.94 7.15 11.63
N LYS A 147 -13.08 5.86 12.01
CA LYS A 147 -12.35 5.30 13.16
C LYS A 147 -10.90 5.05 12.79
N LEU A 148 -10.63 4.51 11.60
CA LEU A 148 -9.28 4.32 11.09
C LEU A 148 -8.59 5.67 10.91
N THR A 149 -9.27 6.65 10.33
CA THR A 149 -8.77 8.03 10.20
C THR A 149 -8.41 8.64 11.56
N LYS A 150 -9.26 8.47 12.57
CA LYS A 150 -8.96 8.94 13.94
C LYS A 150 -7.75 8.21 14.53
N PHE A 151 -7.63 6.90 14.32
CA PHE A 151 -6.50 6.10 14.78
C PHE A 151 -5.19 6.54 14.11
N THR A 152 -5.19 6.79 12.80
CA THR A 152 -4.03 7.31 12.07
C THR A 152 -3.59 8.67 12.59
N LYS A 153 -4.54 9.60 12.81
CA LYS A 153 -4.23 10.91 13.40
C LYS A 153 -3.58 10.79 14.79
N MET A 154 -4.12 9.91 15.64
CA MET A 154 -3.54 9.64 16.96
C MET A 154 -2.09 9.11 16.86
N ILE A 155 -1.79 8.24 15.88
CA ILE A 155 -0.42 7.79 15.65
C ILE A 155 0.46 8.97 15.27
N LEU A 156 0.06 9.77 14.28
CA LEU A 156 0.84 10.93 13.82
C LEU A 156 1.14 11.91 14.96
N ASP A 157 0.14 12.25 15.78
CA ASP A 157 0.32 13.14 16.93
C ASP A 157 1.31 12.56 17.96
N THR A 158 1.39 11.24 18.07
CA THR A 158 2.24 10.55 19.05
C THR A 158 3.69 10.38 18.54
N VAL A 159 3.86 10.06 17.26
CA VAL A 159 5.16 9.64 16.70
C VAL A 159 5.86 10.73 15.88
N CYS A 160 5.10 11.69 15.33
CA CYS A 160 5.62 12.74 14.45
C CYS A 160 5.71 14.12 15.14
N LEU A 161 6.02 14.14 16.45
CA LEU A 161 5.98 15.28 17.40
C LEU A 161 6.71 16.60 17.04
N SER A 162 7.07 16.86 15.77
CA SER A 162 7.76 18.08 15.35
C SER A 162 7.39 18.61 13.96
N ILE A 163 6.29 18.17 13.34
CA ILE A 163 5.81 18.76 12.08
C ILE A 163 4.40 19.35 12.31
N LEU A 164 4.31 20.69 12.25
CA LEU A 164 3.04 21.42 12.36
C LEU A 164 2.07 20.96 11.26
N ILE A 165 0.95 20.36 11.66
CA ILE A 165 -0.18 20.09 10.77
C ILE A 165 -1.01 21.39 10.66
N PHE A 166 -1.03 22.01 9.48
CA PHE A 166 -2.09 22.96 9.12
C PHE A 166 -3.08 22.26 8.20
N MET A 167 -4.37 22.36 8.56
CA MET A 167 -5.50 21.92 7.73
C MET A 167 -5.65 22.87 6.54
N VAL A 168 -5.68 22.31 5.33
CA VAL A 168 -6.37 22.90 4.18
C VAL A 168 -7.18 21.82 3.49
#